data_AF-A0A8T6CBQ2-F1
#
_entry.id   AF-A0A8T6CBQ2-F1
#
_cell.length_a   1.000
_cell.length_b   1.000
_cell.length_c   1.000
_cell.angle_alpha   90.00
_cell.angle_beta   90.00
_cell.angle_gamma   90.00
#
_symmetry.space_group_name_H-M   'P 1'
#
loop_
_entity.id
_entity.type
_entity.pdbx_description
1 polymer ?
#
loop_
_entity_poly.entity_id
_entity_poly.type
_entity_poly.pdbx_seq_one_letter_code
_entity_poly.pdbx_strand_id
1 'polypeptide(L)'
;MVDIQTALGPVPSDQLGLTYGHEHLFVTSAGLRDYYPWLFDTEAELDHVTAELIEAREAGISTIVDVTTPDLGRMPELMRTVSE
;
A
#
# COMPACT_ATOMS: atom_id res chain seq x y z
N MET A 1 -24.79 -3.26 5.48
CA MET A 1 -23.32 -3.28 5.45
C MET A 1 -22.91 -3.85 4.12
N VAL A 2 -21.83 -3.35 3.55
CA VAL A 2 -21.32 -3.80 2.25
C VAL A 2 -19.88 -4.22 2.42
N ASP A 3 -19.43 -5.19 1.64
CA ASP A 3 -18.03 -5.60 1.66
C ASP A 3 -17.18 -4.62 0.84
N ILE A 4 -16.02 -4.26 1.38
CA ILE A 4 -15.00 -3.45 0.71
C ILE A 4 -13.84 -4.36 0.36
N GLN A 5 -13.46 -4.37 -0.92
CA GLN A 5 -12.34 -5.20 -1.38
C GLN A 5 -11.01 -4.57 -0.95
N THR A 6 -10.21 -5.32 -0.20
CA THR A 6 -8.85 -4.95 0.21
C THR A 6 -7.81 -5.81 -0.51
N ALA A 7 -6.52 -5.54 -0.29
CA ALA A 7 -5.42 -6.35 -0.82
C ALA A 7 -5.45 -7.81 -0.33
N LEU A 8 -6.02 -8.06 0.86
CA LEU A 8 -6.16 -9.39 1.45
C LEU A 8 -7.54 -10.03 1.26
N GLY A 9 -8.46 -9.35 0.58
CA GLY A 9 -9.83 -9.84 0.35
C GLY A 9 -10.91 -8.90 0.86
N PRO A 10 -12.18 -9.31 0.80
CA PRO A 10 -13.30 -8.51 1.26
C PRO A 10 -13.30 -8.33 2.78
N VAL A 11 -13.55 -7.11 3.24
CA VAL A 11 -13.75 -6.76 4.65
C VAL A 11 -15.07 -5.99 4.80
N PRO A 12 -15.91 -6.27 5.82
CA PRO A 12 -17.13 -5.51 6.05
C PRO A 12 -16.87 -4.01 6.25
N SER A 13 -17.72 -3.15 5.68
CA SER A 13 -17.54 -1.69 5.70
C SER A 13 -17.42 -1.08 7.11
N ASP A 14 -18.01 -1.73 8.12
CA ASP A 14 -17.95 -1.30 9.53
C ASP A 14 -16.66 -1.72 10.26
N GLN A 15 -15.81 -2.53 9.62
CA GLN A 15 -14.51 -2.99 10.15
C GLN A 15 -13.32 -2.20 9.60
N LEU A 16 -13.52 -1.20 8.73
CA LEU A 16 -12.43 -0.38 8.20
C LEU A 16 -11.70 0.43 9.28
N GLY A 17 -12.39 0.78 10.36
CA GLY A 17 -11.83 1.62 11.42
C GLY A 17 -11.43 3.01 10.92
N LEU A 18 -10.48 3.65 11.63
CA LEU A 18 -9.96 4.95 11.23
C LEU A 18 -9.15 4.79 9.93
N THR A 19 -9.53 5.52 8.90
CA THR A 19 -9.05 5.30 7.53
C THR A 19 -8.37 6.54 6.98
N TYR A 20 -7.16 6.40 6.44
CA TYR A 20 -6.59 7.39 5.53
C TYR A 20 -7.15 7.16 4.12
N GLY A 21 -7.89 8.15 3.61
CA GLY A 21 -8.67 8.02 2.38
C GLY A 21 -7.91 8.27 1.08
N HIS A 22 -6.66 8.73 1.15
CA HIS A 22 -5.81 9.01 -0.01
C HIS A 22 -4.35 8.94 0.41
N GLU A 23 -3.68 7.84 0.11
CA GLU A 23 -2.24 7.68 0.33
C GLU A 23 -1.56 6.99 -0.86
N HIS A 24 -0.25 6.93 -0.81
CA HIS A 24 0.57 6.16 -1.75
C HIS A 24 1.61 5.38 -0.97
N LEU A 25 1.56 4.04 -1.02
CA LEU A 25 2.53 3.19 -0.33
C LEU A 25 3.84 3.10 -1.11
N PHE A 26 3.75 3.06 -2.44
CA PHE A 26 4.91 3.04 -3.32
C PHE A 26 4.62 3.91 -4.55
N VAL A 27 5.57 4.73 -4.96
CA VAL A 27 5.44 5.59 -6.15
C VAL A 27 6.66 5.46 -7.02
N THR A 28 6.45 5.22 -8.30
CA THR A 28 7.51 5.26 -9.31
C THR A 28 6.97 5.72 -10.66
N SER A 29 7.83 6.08 -11.60
CA SER A 29 7.35 6.27 -12.98
C SER A 29 6.99 4.91 -13.57
N ALA A 30 5.87 4.82 -14.29
CA ALA A 30 5.47 3.57 -14.96
C ALA A 30 6.61 2.98 -15.81
N GLY A 31 6.90 1.70 -15.60
CA GLY A 31 7.95 0.95 -16.29
C GLY A 31 9.38 1.22 -15.81
N LEU A 32 9.62 2.18 -14.90
CA LEU A 32 10.98 2.48 -14.44
C LEU A 32 11.63 1.27 -13.76
N ARG A 33 10.86 0.52 -12.95
CA ARG A 33 11.33 -0.69 -12.28
C ARG A 33 11.71 -1.81 -13.27
N ASP A 34 11.03 -1.87 -14.41
CA ASP A 34 11.26 -2.91 -15.42
C ASP A 34 12.51 -2.60 -16.27
N TYR A 35 12.68 -1.33 -16.65
CA TYR A 35 13.78 -0.90 -17.53
C TYR A 35 15.05 -0.49 -16.78
N TYR A 36 14.92 -0.05 -15.52
CA TYR A 36 16.01 0.47 -14.69
C TYR A 36 15.97 -0.17 -13.29
N PRO A 37 16.04 -1.52 -13.17
CA PRO A 37 15.89 -2.22 -11.90
C PRO A 37 16.92 -1.84 -10.83
N TRP A 38 18.12 -1.36 -11.24
CA TRP A 38 19.16 -0.91 -10.32
C TRP A 38 18.85 0.42 -9.61
N LEU A 39 17.79 1.12 -10.03
CA LEU A 39 17.30 2.32 -9.34
C LEU A 39 16.34 1.99 -8.19
N PHE A 40 15.96 0.72 -8.02
CA PHE A 40 14.91 0.34 -7.09
C PHE A 40 15.36 -0.81 -6.18
N ASP A 41 15.57 -0.48 -4.90
CA ASP A 41 15.87 -1.46 -3.86
C ASP A 41 14.54 -1.92 -3.22
N THR A 42 13.97 -3.01 -3.73
CA THR A 42 12.64 -3.46 -3.28
C THR A 42 12.63 -3.86 -1.80
N GLU A 43 13.72 -4.43 -1.28
CA GLU A 43 13.77 -4.85 0.13
C GLU A 43 13.83 -3.63 1.05
N ALA A 44 14.67 -2.65 0.73
CA ALA A 44 14.76 -1.42 1.52
C ALA A 44 13.43 -0.63 1.53
N GLU A 45 12.73 -0.57 0.38
CA GLU A 45 11.42 0.08 0.29
C GLU A 45 10.34 -0.67 1.08
N LEU A 46 10.34 -2.00 1.07
CA LEU A 46 9.42 -2.79 1.90
C LEU A 46 9.65 -2.54 3.39
N ASP A 47 10.90 -2.54 3.84
CA ASP A 47 11.25 -2.27 5.24
C ASP A 47 10.80 -0.85 5.65
N HIS A 48 11.05 0.14 4.80
CA HIS A 48 10.66 1.53 5.04
C HIS A 48 9.14 1.69 5.15
N VAL A 49 8.40 1.22 4.15
CA VAL A 49 6.93 1.32 4.13
C VAL A 49 6.31 0.54 5.29
N THR A 50 6.84 -0.64 5.62
CA THR A 50 6.35 -1.42 6.76
C THR A 50 6.53 -0.66 8.08
N ALA A 51 7.66 0.01 8.27
CA ALA A 51 7.90 0.82 9.47
C ALA A 51 6.89 1.98 9.58
N GLU A 52 6.61 2.70 8.49
CA GLU A 52 5.61 3.79 8.50
C GLU A 52 4.19 3.28 8.73
N LEU A 53 3.83 2.11 8.16
CA LEU A 53 2.53 1.47 8.40
C LEU A 53 2.36 1.04 9.85
N ILE A 54 3.43 0.52 10.49
CA ILE A 54 3.42 0.19 11.92
C ILE A 54 3.20 1.46 12.74
N GLU A 55 3.90 2.55 12.44
CA GLU A 55 3.71 3.84 13.14
C GLU A 55 2.26 4.35 12.99
N ALA A 56 1.71 4.31 11.78
CA ALA A 56 0.32 4.70 11.53
C ALA A 56 -0.66 3.81 12.30
N ARG A 57 -0.40 2.50 12.38
CA ARG A 57 -1.20 1.54 13.15
C ARG A 57 -1.16 1.84 14.64
N GLU A 58 0.01 2.16 15.19
CA GLU A 58 0.19 2.58 16.59
C GLU A 58 -0.51 3.90 16.90
N ALA A 59 -0.60 4.80 15.91
CA ALA A 59 -1.37 6.04 15.99
C ALA A 59 -2.90 5.83 15.85
N GLY A 60 -3.36 4.59 15.61
CA GLY A 60 -4.77 4.21 15.56
C GLY A 60 -5.36 4.09 14.16
N ILE A 61 -4.58 4.27 13.09
CA ILE A 61 -5.02 4.02 11.72
C ILE A 61 -5.24 2.52 11.51
N SER A 62 -6.37 2.16 10.93
CA SER A 62 -6.77 0.77 10.69
C SER A 62 -6.77 0.41 9.21
N THR A 63 -7.06 1.37 8.33
CA THR A 63 -7.09 1.17 6.88
C THR A 63 -6.42 2.33 6.15
N ILE A 64 -5.75 2.01 5.04
CA ILE A 64 -5.20 3.00 4.11
C ILE A 64 -5.75 2.70 2.71
N VAL A 65 -6.20 3.73 2.02
CA VAL A 65 -6.58 3.67 0.60
C VAL A 65 -5.39 4.14 -0.23
N ASP A 66 -4.66 3.18 -0.80
CA ASP A 66 -3.62 3.47 -1.79
C ASP A 66 -4.26 3.82 -3.13
N VAL A 67 -4.01 5.05 -3.59
CA VAL A 67 -4.55 5.58 -4.85
C VAL A 67 -3.50 5.66 -5.96
N THR A 68 -2.44 4.86 -5.86
CA THR A 68 -1.40 4.72 -6.88
C THR A 68 -1.98 4.07 -8.13
N THR A 69 -1.98 4.84 -9.22
CA THR A 69 -2.49 4.46 -10.53
C THR A 69 -1.40 3.82 -11.40
N PRO A 70 -1.74 3.22 -12.56
CA PRO A 70 -0.75 2.56 -13.42
C PRO A 70 0.39 3.47 -13.88
N ASP A 71 0.13 4.76 -14.10
CA ASP A 71 1.11 5.78 -14.47
C ASP A 71 2.10 6.12 -13.34
N LEU A 72 1.69 5.88 -12.09
CA LEU A 72 2.51 6.00 -10.87
C LEU A 72 3.17 4.66 -10.46
N GLY A 73 3.18 3.68 -11.37
CA GLY A 73 3.90 2.44 -11.18
C GLY A 73 3.29 1.50 -10.15
N ARG A 74 1.95 1.43 -10.08
CA ARG A 74 1.20 0.56 -9.16
C ARG A 74 1.77 -0.86 -9.05
N MET A 75 2.00 -1.33 -7.81
CA MET A 75 2.58 -2.64 -7.50
C MET A 75 1.69 -3.46 -6.52
N PRO A 76 0.63 -4.13 -7.01
CA PRO A 76 -0.33 -4.84 -6.15
C PRO A 76 0.27 -5.93 -5.27
N GLU A 77 1.30 -6.62 -5.73
CA GLU A 77 1.96 -7.67 -4.96
C GLU A 77 2.70 -7.10 -3.73
N LEU A 78 3.39 -5.97 -3.88
CA LEU A 78 4.05 -5.32 -2.74
C LEU A 78 3.02 -4.74 -1.77
N MET A 79 1.92 -4.19 -2.27
CA MET A 79 0.79 -3.74 -1.45
C MET A 79 0.21 -4.90 -0.63
N ARG A 80 0.10 -6.09 -1.23
CA ARG A 80 -0.32 -7.30 -0.51
C ARG A 80 0.70 -7.66 0.56
N THR A 81 1.99 -7.70 0.23
CA THR A 81 3.07 -8.05 1.18
C THR A 81 3.05 -7.17 2.43
N VAL A 82 2.92 -5.85 2.29
CA VAL A 82 2.87 -4.95 3.46
C VAL A 82 1.52 -4.94 4.19
N SER A 83 0.51 -5.63 3.63
CA SER A 83 -0.79 -5.82 4.30
C SER A 83 -0.83 -7.08 5.17
N GLU A 84 0.07 -8.06 4.94
CA GLU A 84 0.15 -9.34 5.69
C GLU A 84 0.76 -9.15 7.09
#